data_AF-A0A822ZJM5-F1
#
_entry.id   AF-A0A822ZJM5-F1
#
_cell.length_a   1.000
_cell.length_b   1.000
_cell.length_c   1.000
_cell.angle_alpha   90.00
_cell.angle_beta   90.00
_cell.angle_gamma   90.00
#
_symmetry.space_group_name_H-M   'P 1'
#
loop_
_entity.id
_entity.type
_entity.pdbx_description
1 polymer ?
#
loop_
_entity_poly.entity_id
_entity_poly.type
_entity_poly.pdbx_seq_one_letter_code
_entity_poly.pdbx_strand_id
1 'polypeptide(L)'
;MPNKKRKRLERPTIHPRNRYSENPPDFRLLASLYPSFESFVFYSHDGRPRIDWTDFNATRELTRVLLDHDHGVKWWIPDGQLCPTVPNRSNYIHWIEDLLSSEIIAKTNTSQDKVRGFDIGTGANCIYPLLGASLLGWSFVGTDVTDVALEWARQNVRNNPHISELIEIRKSGDAGQSLLTEETCSGQMVSGEPDPGLGDILSEKSESLTSNPVVSDIMKEYHGPPVLFGVVKDGESFDFCMCNPPFFESMEEAGLNPKTSCGGTAQEMVCPGGERAFISQIIEDSVILKQSFRWYTSMIGRKSNLKVLVSKLREVGVTIVKTTEFVQGKTCRWGLAWSFTPPLKKMIVSHLVEKRKFSFMLEGLQRQFSAIHVLKSVESFFTAAGASCKSNTLSFIVDVTASKEHVEAILKSVPQKIDESVNCHFMSETSNGSSRLHTPVDDKLCFHVSVFQQIPGTLLVRGSLNHDGNSESGAFSSIFQQLEEVLKKEFCRQRPL
;
A
#
# COMPACT_ATOMS: atom_id res chain seq x y z
N MET A 1 -38.77 -10.61 -10.03
CA MET A 1 -37.48 -10.45 -9.33
C MET A 1 -37.43 -9.06 -8.72
N PRO A 2 -37.21 -8.90 -7.40
CA PRO A 2 -37.15 -7.57 -6.81
C PRO A 2 -35.84 -6.89 -7.19
N ASN A 3 -35.98 -5.64 -7.61
CA ASN A 3 -34.95 -4.77 -8.14
C ASN A 3 -33.88 -4.49 -7.06
N LYS A 4 -32.65 -4.99 -7.25
CA LYS A 4 -31.52 -4.68 -6.36
C LYS A 4 -31.20 -3.18 -6.48
N LYS A 5 -31.76 -2.36 -5.58
CA LYS A 5 -31.33 -0.97 -5.39
C LYS A 5 -29.82 -0.98 -5.15
N ARG A 6 -29.04 -0.39 -6.06
CA ARG A 6 -27.60 -0.11 -5.88
C ARG A 6 -27.43 0.58 -4.52
N LYS A 7 -26.67 -0.04 -3.61
CA LYS A 7 -26.26 0.57 -2.34
C LYS A 7 -25.65 1.94 -2.68
N ARG A 8 -26.24 3.03 -2.18
CA ARG A 8 -25.70 4.38 -2.38
C ARG A 8 -24.36 4.41 -1.67
N LEU A 9 -23.26 4.52 -2.41
CA LEU A 9 -21.93 4.73 -1.84
C LEU A 9 -22.00 5.96 -0.93
N GLU A 10 -21.57 5.81 0.32
CA GLU A 10 -21.47 6.92 1.27
C GLU A 10 -20.54 8.00 0.70
N ARG A 11 -20.85 9.27 0.97
CA ARG A 11 -20.04 10.37 0.47
C ARG A 11 -18.68 10.33 1.17
N PRO A 12 -17.56 10.56 0.46
CA PRO A 12 -16.26 10.58 1.11
C PRO A 12 -16.21 11.69 2.18
N THR A 13 -15.64 11.36 3.33
CA THR A 13 -15.46 12.26 4.47
C THR A 13 -13.99 12.47 4.78
N ILE A 14 -13.69 13.33 5.75
CA ILE A 14 -12.36 13.38 6.38
C ILE A 14 -11.99 11.97 6.87
N HIS A 15 -10.71 11.63 6.80
CA HIS A 15 -10.21 10.31 7.18
C HIS A 15 -10.58 10.00 8.66
N PRO A 16 -11.08 8.79 9.01
CA PRO A 16 -11.58 8.51 10.36
C PRO A 16 -10.60 8.78 11.50
N ARG A 17 -9.31 8.43 11.30
CA ARG A 17 -8.23 8.67 12.28
C ARG A 17 -7.75 10.12 12.37
N ASN A 18 -8.21 10.99 11.47
CA ASN A 18 -7.90 12.42 11.54
C ASN A 18 -8.66 13.04 12.71
N ARG A 19 -7.96 13.80 13.57
CA ARG A 19 -8.55 14.44 14.75
C ARG A 19 -9.78 15.31 14.42
N TYR A 20 -9.79 15.90 13.23
CA TYR A 20 -10.84 16.81 12.78
C TYR A 20 -12.02 16.11 12.08
N SER A 21 -12.06 14.76 12.08
CA SER A 21 -13.10 13.98 11.39
C SER A 21 -14.48 14.18 12.02
N GLU A 22 -14.55 14.07 13.34
CA GLU A 22 -15.76 14.25 14.15
C GLU A 22 -15.78 15.59 14.90
N ASN A 23 -14.59 16.16 15.15
CA ASN A 23 -14.41 17.37 15.96
C ASN A 23 -13.75 18.48 15.11
N PRO A 24 -14.50 19.23 14.30
CA PRO A 24 -13.93 20.36 13.58
C PRO A 24 -13.37 21.40 14.58
N PRO A 25 -12.36 22.20 14.18
CA PRO A 25 -11.78 23.21 15.06
C PRO A 25 -12.83 24.16 15.68
N ASP A 26 -12.82 24.27 17.01
CA ASP A 26 -13.66 25.23 17.72
C ASP A 26 -12.97 26.59 17.75
N PHE A 27 -13.31 27.45 16.78
CA PHE A 27 -12.72 28.78 16.67
C PHE A 27 -13.00 29.67 17.88
N ARG A 28 -14.10 29.47 18.61
CA ARG A 28 -14.40 30.25 19.81
C ARG A 28 -13.44 29.84 20.94
N LEU A 29 -13.28 28.54 21.15
CA LEU A 29 -12.34 28.02 22.14
C LEU A 29 -10.91 28.46 21.80
N LEU A 30 -10.49 28.28 20.55
CA LEU A 30 -9.14 28.67 20.11
C LEU A 30 -8.90 30.17 20.27
N ALA A 31 -9.85 31.03 19.91
CA ALA A 31 -9.74 32.48 20.14
C ALA A 31 -9.55 32.82 21.63
N SER A 32 -10.27 32.14 22.53
CA SER A 32 -10.15 32.36 23.98
C SER A 32 -8.79 31.92 24.56
N LEU A 33 -8.11 30.97 23.91
CA LEU A 33 -6.82 30.44 24.35
C LEU A 33 -5.63 31.15 23.70
N TYR A 34 -5.82 31.69 22.49
CA TYR A 34 -4.76 32.31 21.68
C TYR A 34 -5.17 33.73 21.29
N PRO A 35 -4.78 34.77 22.06
CA PRO A 35 -5.13 36.16 21.77
C PRO A 35 -4.71 36.65 20.37
N SER A 36 -3.62 36.10 19.84
CA SER A 36 -3.16 36.39 18.47
C SER A 36 -4.11 35.87 17.38
N PHE A 37 -4.92 34.86 17.69
CA PHE A 37 -5.94 34.33 16.78
C PHE A 37 -7.30 35.00 16.98
N GLU A 38 -7.60 35.50 18.18
CA GLU A 38 -8.84 36.20 18.50
C GLU A 38 -9.15 37.33 17.52
N SER A 39 -8.14 38.12 17.13
CA SER A 39 -8.29 39.25 16.20
C SER A 39 -8.78 38.85 14.79
N PHE A 40 -8.66 37.57 14.42
CA PHE A 40 -9.11 37.05 13.13
C PHE A 40 -10.49 36.39 13.17
N VAL A 41 -11.07 36.20 14.37
CA VAL A 41 -12.36 35.54 14.54
C VAL A 41 -13.47 36.57 14.59
N PHE A 42 -14.44 36.43 13.69
CA PHE A 42 -15.68 37.21 13.70
C PHE A 42 -16.90 36.31 13.82
N TYR A 43 -18.02 36.88 14.22
CA TYR A 43 -19.28 36.15 14.38
C TYR A 43 -20.22 36.49 13.24
N SER A 44 -20.71 35.47 12.53
CA SER A 44 -21.79 35.66 11.55
C SER A 44 -23.14 35.87 12.23
N HIS A 45 -24.15 36.28 11.45
CA HIS A 45 -25.51 36.53 11.94
C HIS A 45 -26.16 35.30 12.64
N ASP A 46 -25.68 34.08 12.36
CA ASP A 46 -26.10 32.84 13.02
C ASP A 46 -25.38 32.58 14.36
N GLY A 47 -24.55 33.52 14.84
CA GLY A 47 -23.79 33.42 16.08
C GLY A 47 -22.59 32.46 16.02
N ARG A 48 -22.25 31.94 14.83
CA ARG A 48 -21.12 31.02 14.66
C ARG A 48 -19.81 31.78 14.45
N PRO A 49 -18.71 31.39 15.12
CA PRO A 49 -17.41 31.99 14.89
C PRO A 49 -16.88 31.57 13.50
N ARG A 50 -16.25 32.49 12.79
CA ARG A 50 -15.68 32.32 11.45
C ARG A 50 -14.38 33.11 11.34
N ILE A 51 -13.58 32.74 10.35
CA ILE A 51 -12.43 33.52 9.89
C ILE A 51 -12.65 33.94 8.43
N ASP A 52 -11.91 34.95 7.99
CA ASP A 52 -11.85 35.31 6.58
C ASP A 52 -10.85 34.39 5.87
N TRP A 53 -11.38 33.49 5.03
CA TRP A 53 -10.55 32.54 4.26
C TRP A 53 -9.76 33.20 3.13
N THR A 54 -10.04 34.47 2.82
CA THR A 54 -9.29 35.27 1.85
C THR A 54 -8.12 36.04 2.47
N ASP A 55 -8.09 36.16 3.81
CA ASP A 55 -6.97 36.74 4.54
C ASP A 55 -5.88 35.68 4.81
N PHE A 56 -4.72 35.92 4.22
CA PHE A 56 -3.53 35.08 4.42
C PHE A 56 -3.10 35.04 5.90
N ASN A 57 -3.21 36.14 6.63
CA ASN A 57 -2.80 36.19 8.03
C ASN A 57 -3.75 35.38 8.92
N ALA A 58 -5.06 35.49 8.69
CA ALA A 58 -6.05 34.68 9.39
C ALA A 58 -5.83 33.18 9.17
N THR A 59 -5.56 32.76 7.93
CA THR A 59 -5.32 31.35 7.60
C THR A 59 -3.98 30.85 8.14
N ARG A 60 -2.91 31.66 8.05
CA ARG A 60 -1.60 31.35 8.66
C ARG A 60 -1.69 31.18 10.17
N GLU A 61 -2.39 32.09 10.84
CA GLU A 61 -2.54 32.06 12.28
C GLU A 61 -3.41 30.88 12.75
N LEU A 62 -4.50 30.58 12.03
CA LEU A 62 -5.27 29.36 12.28
C LEU A 62 -4.38 28.12 12.15
N THR A 63 -3.59 28.00 11.08
CA THR A 63 -2.69 26.86 10.89
C THR A 63 -1.65 26.74 12.01
N ARG A 64 -1.04 27.86 12.42
CA ARG A 64 -0.12 27.90 13.56
C ARG A 64 -0.78 27.41 14.85
N VAL A 65 -1.96 27.93 15.17
CA VAL A 65 -2.70 27.56 16.38
C VAL A 65 -3.09 26.09 16.37
N LEU A 66 -3.56 25.56 15.25
CA LEU A 66 -3.89 24.13 15.14
C LEU A 66 -2.65 23.25 15.33
N LEU A 67 -1.52 23.59 14.70
CA LEU A 67 -0.29 22.83 14.86
C LEU A 67 0.22 22.85 16.30
N ASP A 68 0.17 23.99 16.96
CA ASP A 68 0.60 24.11 18.35
C ASP A 68 -0.35 23.36 19.30
N HIS A 69 -1.65 23.71 19.25
CA HIS A 69 -2.67 23.20 20.14
C HIS A 69 -2.87 21.69 20.01
N ASP A 70 -2.98 21.20 18.78
CA ASP A 70 -3.36 19.82 18.53
C ASP A 70 -2.16 18.88 18.36
N HIS A 71 -1.08 19.37 17.77
CA HIS A 71 0.04 18.54 17.36
C HIS A 71 1.32 18.81 18.16
N GLY A 72 1.32 19.82 19.05
CA GLY A 72 2.52 20.22 19.79
C GLY A 72 3.64 20.74 18.88
N VAL A 73 3.31 21.17 17.67
CA VAL A 73 4.26 21.62 16.65
C VAL A 73 4.32 23.14 16.63
N LYS A 74 5.49 23.70 16.94
CA LYS A 74 5.81 25.12 16.78
C LYS A 74 6.16 25.42 15.34
N TRP A 75 5.38 26.26 14.68
CA TRP A 75 5.44 26.40 13.23
C TRP A 75 5.21 27.84 12.77
N TRP A 76 5.92 28.28 11.73
CA TRP A 76 5.66 29.55 11.06
C TRP A 76 6.13 29.54 9.60
N ILE A 77 5.54 30.41 8.78
CA ILE A 77 6.01 30.68 7.40
C ILE A 77 6.04 32.19 7.14
N PRO A 78 6.96 32.67 6.29
CA PRO A 78 7.00 34.07 5.88
C PRO A 78 5.86 34.38 4.91
N ASP A 79 5.68 35.66 4.63
CA ASP A 79 4.67 36.12 3.69
C ASP A 79 4.94 35.59 2.27
N GLY A 80 3.86 35.36 1.51
CA GLY A 80 3.92 34.90 0.13
C GLY A 80 4.11 33.40 -0.06
N GLN A 81 4.43 32.62 0.99
CA GLN A 81 4.54 31.16 0.92
C GLN A 81 3.17 30.48 0.96
N LEU A 82 3.10 29.23 0.49
CA LEU A 82 1.85 28.47 0.54
C LEU A 82 1.51 28.08 1.99
N CYS A 83 0.37 28.58 2.49
CA CYS A 83 -0.14 28.21 3.80
C CYS A 83 -0.93 26.88 3.73
N PRO A 84 -0.51 25.81 4.44
CA PRO A 84 -1.18 24.52 4.38
C PRO A 84 -2.44 24.49 5.25
N THR A 85 -3.46 23.73 4.83
CA THR A 85 -4.62 23.42 5.68
C THR A 85 -4.40 22.11 6.43
N VAL A 86 -4.16 22.19 7.74
CA VAL A 86 -3.79 21.03 8.60
C VAL A 86 -4.71 19.81 8.39
N PRO A 87 -6.05 19.94 8.38
CA PRO A 87 -6.92 18.76 8.24
C PRO A 87 -6.73 18.00 6.93
N ASN A 88 -6.54 18.70 5.80
CA ASN A 88 -6.32 18.04 4.52
C ASN A 88 -4.92 17.40 4.43
N ARG A 89 -3.90 18.02 5.05
CA ARG A 89 -2.55 17.42 5.09
C ARG A 89 -2.54 16.16 5.96
N SER A 90 -3.24 16.18 7.10
CA SER A 90 -3.42 15.01 7.96
C SER A 90 -4.17 13.86 7.27
N ASN A 91 -5.16 14.14 6.41
CA ASN A 91 -5.81 13.10 5.60
C ASN A 91 -4.82 12.30 4.75
N TYR A 92 -3.83 12.98 4.18
CA TYR A 92 -2.82 12.32 3.36
C TYR A 92 -1.90 11.44 4.22
N ILE A 93 -1.43 11.94 5.37
CA ILE A 93 -0.62 11.16 6.33
C ILE A 93 -1.34 9.86 6.74
N HIS A 94 -2.61 9.95 7.13
CA HIS A 94 -3.36 8.76 7.54
C HIS A 94 -3.66 7.79 6.38
N TRP A 95 -3.80 8.30 5.16
CA TRP A 95 -3.92 7.41 4.01
C TRP A 95 -2.61 6.65 3.71
N ILE A 96 -1.45 7.29 3.89
CA ILE A 96 -0.16 6.61 3.81
C ILE A 96 -0.05 5.55 4.91
N GLU A 97 -0.51 5.86 6.13
CA GLU A 97 -0.57 4.90 7.24
C GLU A 97 -1.41 3.65 6.89
N ASP A 98 -2.57 3.84 6.22
CA ASP A 98 -3.38 2.73 5.68
C ASP A 98 -2.60 1.91 4.63
N LEU A 99 -1.93 2.59 3.69
CA LEU A 99 -1.14 1.92 2.63
C LEU A 99 -0.01 1.06 3.22
N LEU A 100 0.69 1.58 4.22
CA LEU A 100 1.78 0.89 4.90
C LEU A 100 1.28 -0.28 5.77
N SER A 101 0.11 -0.13 6.38
CA SER A 101 -0.52 -1.17 7.20
C SER A 101 -1.17 -2.28 6.37
N SER A 102 -1.49 -1.99 5.11
CA SER A 102 -2.17 -2.90 4.19
C SER A 102 -1.35 -4.15 3.84
N GLU A 103 -2.04 -5.20 3.42
CA GLU A 103 -1.44 -6.43 2.89
C GLU A 103 -1.29 -6.39 1.36
N ILE A 104 -1.27 -5.19 0.76
CA ILE A 104 -1.18 -5.05 -0.70
C ILE A 104 0.23 -5.41 -1.20
N ILE A 105 1.26 -4.97 -0.48
CA ILE A 105 2.68 -5.24 -0.75
C ILE A 105 3.32 -5.93 0.45
N ALA A 106 4.41 -6.66 0.21
CA ALA A 106 5.13 -7.34 1.29
C ALA A 106 5.53 -6.35 2.40
N LYS A 107 5.28 -6.75 3.65
CA LYS A 107 5.81 -6.04 4.82
C LYS A 107 7.31 -6.32 4.90
N THR A 108 8.09 -5.32 5.29
CA THR A 108 9.49 -5.51 5.62
C THR A 108 9.57 -6.43 6.84
N ASN A 109 10.46 -7.42 6.82
CA ASN A 109 10.69 -8.33 7.96
C ASN A 109 11.42 -7.63 9.13
N THR A 110 11.73 -6.35 9.02
CA THR A 110 12.32 -5.55 10.08
C THR A 110 11.22 -5.00 10.98
N SER A 111 10.75 -5.85 11.91
CA SER A 111 9.83 -5.49 12.99
C SER A 111 10.38 -4.45 13.99
N GLN A 112 11.51 -3.80 13.66
CA GLN A 112 12.20 -2.81 14.49
C GLN A 112 12.54 -1.50 13.76
N ASP A 113 12.30 -1.36 12.44
CA ASP A 113 12.66 -0.12 11.74
C ASP A 113 11.54 0.93 11.81
N LYS A 114 11.93 2.13 12.22
CA LYS A 114 11.11 3.34 12.21
C LYS A 114 10.78 3.71 10.76
N VAL A 115 9.49 3.89 10.45
CA VAL A 115 9.03 4.25 9.10
C VAL A 115 9.79 5.47 8.59
N ARG A 116 10.26 5.41 7.34
CA ARG A 116 11.04 6.48 6.70
C ARG A 116 10.36 6.97 5.43
N GLY A 117 9.90 8.21 5.45
CA GLY A 117 9.24 8.90 4.35
C GLY A 117 10.17 9.84 3.58
N PHE A 118 9.77 10.20 2.37
CA PHE A 118 10.42 11.22 1.55
C PHE A 118 9.37 12.22 1.04
N ASP A 119 9.55 13.49 1.36
CA ASP A 119 8.65 14.57 0.95
C ASP A 119 9.26 15.39 -0.19
N ILE A 120 8.56 15.39 -1.33
CA ILE A 120 8.98 16.05 -2.56
C ILE A 120 8.33 17.43 -2.61
N GLY A 121 9.15 18.49 -2.54
CA GLY A 121 8.65 19.86 -2.46
C GLY A 121 8.03 20.14 -1.10
N THR A 122 8.84 19.99 -0.04
CA THR A 122 8.39 20.15 1.35
C THR A 122 7.95 21.57 1.67
N GLY A 123 8.38 22.55 0.86
CA GLY A 123 8.05 23.97 0.98
C GLY A 123 8.60 24.59 2.27
N ALA A 124 8.44 25.92 2.39
CA ALA A 124 8.79 26.62 3.63
C ALA A 124 8.04 26.08 4.85
N ASN A 125 6.84 25.51 4.62
CA ASN A 125 5.98 25.01 5.67
C ASN A 125 6.42 23.65 6.24
N CYS A 126 7.11 22.78 5.50
CA CYS A 126 7.54 21.45 5.96
C CYS A 126 6.42 20.63 6.64
N ILE A 127 5.17 20.78 6.17
CA ILE A 127 4.00 20.34 6.93
C ILE A 127 3.91 18.83 7.07
N TYR A 128 4.29 18.07 6.03
CA TYR A 128 4.17 16.62 6.05
C TYR A 128 5.22 15.95 6.95
N PRO A 129 6.52 16.30 6.88
CA PRO A 129 7.50 15.79 7.83
C PRO A 129 7.13 16.09 9.28
N LEU A 130 6.71 17.32 9.58
CA LEU A 130 6.34 17.71 10.95
C LEU A 130 5.12 16.94 11.45
N LEU A 131 4.06 16.81 10.65
CA LEU A 131 2.86 16.06 11.03
C LEU A 131 3.15 14.57 11.17
N GLY A 132 3.86 13.95 10.23
CA GLY A 132 4.15 12.52 10.29
C GLY A 132 5.08 12.16 11.46
N ALA A 133 6.06 13.02 11.77
CA ALA A 133 6.92 12.85 12.94
C ALA A 133 6.14 13.04 14.25
N SER A 134 5.32 14.08 14.38
CA SER A 134 4.52 14.34 15.59
C SER A 134 3.44 13.27 15.82
N LEU A 135 2.71 12.87 14.77
CA LEU A 135 1.57 11.95 14.91
C LEU A 135 1.99 10.48 15.05
N LEU A 136 2.98 10.06 14.26
CA LEU A 136 3.28 8.63 14.05
C LEU A 136 4.75 8.29 14.33
N GLY A 137 5.57 9.27 14.74
CA GLY A 137 6.99 9.07 14.97
C GLY A 137 7.73 8.66 13.70
N TRP A 138 7.29 9.06 12.51
CA TRP A 138 7.99 8.74 11.27
C TRP A 138 9.24 9.61 11.11
N SER A 139 10.26 9.05 10.47
CA SER A 139 11.41 9.81 9.99
C SER A 139 11.19 10.27 8.56
N PHE A 140 11.77 11.39 8.17
CA PHE A 140 11.57 12.02 6.87
C PHE A 140 12.86 12.60 6.30
N VAL A 141 12.95 12.53 4.97
CA VAL A 141 13.77 13.45 4.18
C VAL A 141 12.82 14.40 3.46
N GLY A 142 12.87 15.69 3.80
CA GLY A 142 12.13 16.75 3.10
C GLY A 142 13.03 17.45 2.09
N THR A 143 12.55 17.61 0.86
CA THR A 143 13.34 18.19 -0.24
C THR A 143 12.65 19.39 -0.87
N ASP A 144 13.43 20.36 -1.33
CA ASP A 144 12.93 21.51 -2.08
C ASP A 144 14.03 22.06 -3.01
N VAL A 145 13.61 22.85 -4.00
CA VAL A 145 14.50 23.47 -4.99
C VAL A 145 14.88 24.90 -4.60
N THR A 146 14.10 25.55 -3.73
CA THR A 146 14.32 26.96 -3.38
C THR A 146 15.01 27.12 -2.04
N ASP A 147 16.03 27.98 -1.97
CA ASP A 147 16.77 28.24 -0.73
C ASP A 147 15.88 28.83 0.37
N VAL A 148 14.89 29.65 -0.01
CA VAL A 148 13.92 30.23 0.92
C VAL A 148 13.06 29.14 1.58
N ALA A 149 12.54 28.18 0.79
CA ALA A 149 11.76 27.08 1.35
C ALA A 149 12.62 26.22 2.29
N LEU A 150 13.85 25.89 1.87
CA LEU A 150 14.76 25.07 2.67
C LEU A 150 15.15 25.74 3.99
N GLU A 151 15.42 27.04 3.99
CA GLU A 151 15.76 27.75 5.23
C GLU A 151 14.60 27.74 6.22
N TRP A 152 13.39 28.06 5.76
CA TRP A 152 12.21 28.06 6.62
C TRP A 152 11.79 26.65 7.06
N ALA A 153 11.93 25.64 6.19
CA ALA A 153 11.73 24.25 6.58
C ALA A 153 12.69 23.85 7.70
N ARG A 154 13.99 24.15 7.56
CA ARG A 154 14.98 23.90 8.63
C ARG A 154 14.65 24.65 9.91
N GLN A 155 14.21 25.91 9.82
CA GLN A 155 13.81 26.67 10.99
C GLN A 155 12.62 26.01 11.71
N ASN A 156 11.59 25.59 10.97
CA ASN A 156 10.44 24.89 11.53
C ASN A 156 10.84 23.56 12.19
N VAL A 157 11.77 22.81 11.61
CA VAL A 157 12.32 21.59 12.23
C VAL A 157 13.08 21.93 13.53
N ARG A 158 13.96 22.93 13.52
CA ARG A 158 14.74 23.36 14.70
C ARG A 158 13.86 23.85 15.85
N ASN A 159 12.73 24.47 15.55
CA ASN A 159 11.77 24.93 16.56
C ASN A 159 11.07 23.77 17.30
N ASN A 160 11.23 22.52 16.85
CA ASN A 160 10.61 21.33 17.41
C ASN A 160 11.67 20.28 17.82
N PRO A 161 12.46 20.53 18.88
CA PRO A 161 13.60 19.69 19.23
C PRO A 161 13.22 18.21 19.46
N HIS A 162 12.04 17.95 20.00
CA HIS A 162 11.50 16.61 20.29
C HIS A 162 11.29 15.71 19.06
N ILE A 163 11.22 16.28 17.85
CA ILE A 163 11.10 15.56 16.57
C ILE A 163 12.18 15.94 15.55
N SER A 164 13.08 16.86 15.90
CA SER A 164 14.06 17.43 14.97
C SER A 164 15.00 16.39 14.37
N GLU A 165 15.43 15.41 15.16
CA GLU A 165 16.28 14.29 14.70
C GLU A 165 15.59 13.35 13.71
N LEU A 166 14.27 13.47 13.56
CA LEU A 166 13.49 12.64 12.65
C LEU A 166 13.41 13.25 11.26
N ILE A 167 13.79 14.51 11.08
CA ILE A 167 13.53 15.25 9.84
C ILE A 167 14.84 15.82 9.31
N GLU A 168 15.26 15.30 8.16
CA GLU A 168 16.39 15.83 7.39
C GLU A 168 15.87 16.72 6.24
N ILE A 169 16.48 17.89 6.04
CA ILE A 169 16.13 18.81 4.92
C ILE A 169 17.27 18.87 3.91
N ARG A 170 16.98 18.53 2.64
CA ARG A 170 17.95 18.49 1.53
C ARG A 170 17.55 19.41 0.38
N LYS A 171 18.55 19.99 -0.28
CA LYS A 171 18.36 20.72 -1.54
C LYS A 171 18.30 19.75 -2.71
N SER A 172 17.32 19.90 -3.58
CA SER A 172 17.25 19.15 -4.83
C SER A 172 18.20 19.78 -5.86
N GLY A 173 19.08 18.97 -6.47
CA GLY A 173 20.00 19.40 -7.54
C GLY A 173 21.49 19.49 -7.17
N ASP A 174 21.89 19.26 -5.92
CA ASP A 174 23.31 19.33 -5.49
C ASP A 174 24.14 18.07 -5.75
N ALA A 175 23.56 16.99 -6.27
CA ALA A 175 24.25 15.70 -6.43
C ALA A 175 25.32 15.66 -7.55
N GLY A 176 25.67 16.80 -8.16
CA GLY A 176 26.64 16.89 -9.25
C GLY A 176 28.00 17.51 -8.92
N GLN A 177 28.24 18.04 -7.72
CA GLN A 177 29.47 18.83 -7.45
C GLN A 177 30.48 18.20 -6.48
N SER A 178 30.35 16.92 -6.13
CA SER A 178 31.36 16.24 -5.29
C SER A 178 32.39 15.39 -6.06
N LEU A 179 32.37 15.37 -7.40
CA LEU A 179 33.20 14.48 -8.22
C LEU A 179 34.14 15.17 -9.22
N LEU A 180 34.41 16.48 -9.09
CA LEU A 180 35.45 17.16 -9.85
C LEU A 180 36.29 18.04 -8.94
N THR A 181 37.11 17.41 -8.11
CA THR A 181 38.32 18.05 -7.58
C THR A 181 39.46 17.87 -8.57
N GLU A 182 40.06 19.02 -8.90
CA GLU A 182 41.39 19.21 -9.48
C GLU A 182 41.59 18.81 -10.94
N GLU A 183 41.56 19.81 -11.82
CA GLU A 183 42.74 20.11 -12.65
C GLU A 183 42.73 21.58 -13.12
N THR A 184 43.83 22.25 -12.80
CA THR A 184 44.35 23.54 -13.24
C THR A 184 43.98 23.97 -14.67
N CYS A 185 43.68 25.27 -14.86
CA CYS A 185 44.57 26.15 -15.63
C CYS A 185 44.18 27.64 -15.55
N SER A 186 45.21 28.42 -15.26
CA SER A 186 45.35 29.86 -15.39
C SER A 186 44.96 30.41 -16.77
N GLY A 187 44.36 31.61 -16.83
CA GLY A 187 44.24 32.35 -18.09
C GLY A 187 43.38 33.62 -18.05
N GLN A 188 43.98 34.72 -17.57
CA GLN A 188 43.81 36.13 -17.94
C GLN A 188 42.43 36.73 -18.33
N MET A 189 42.16 37.85 -17.65
CA MET A 189 41.18 38.89 -17.98
C MET A 189 41.46 39.54 -19.35
N VAL A 190 40.41 39.78 -20.15
CA VAL A 190 40.33 40.95 -21.04
C VAL A 190 38.87 41.44 -21.10
N SER A 191 38.71 42.73 -20.81
CA SER A 191 37.51 43.57 -20.91
C SER A 191 37.21 44.01 -22.35
N GLY A 192 35.93 44.13 -22.71
CA GLY A 192 35.49 44.82 -23.93
C GLY A 192 33.98 45.11 -23.91
N GLU A 193 33.64 46.37 -23.73
CA GLU A 193 32.30 46.99 -23.80
C GLU A 193 31.73 47.07 -25.25
N PRO A 194 30.42 47.39 -25.42
CA PRO A 194 29.62 47.06 -26.59
C PRO A 194 29.53 48.20 -27.63
N ASP A 195 29.15 47.86 -28.87
CA ASP A 195 28.76 48.83 -29.90
C ASP A 195 27.36 48.51 -30.48
N PRO A 196 26.45 49.49 -30.62
CA PRO A 196 25.06 49.28 -31.02
C PRO A 196 24.79 49.71 -32.48
N GLY A 197 23.76 49.12 -33.10
CA GLY A 197 23.03 49.80 -34.18
C GLY A 197 22.68 48.95 -35.40
N LEU A 198 21.39 48.68 -35.56
CA LEU A 198 20.53 48.79 -36.76
C LEU A 198 19.25 48.02 -36.42
N GLY A 199 18.05 48.58 -36.45
CA GLY A 199 17.50 49.31 -37.57
C GLY A 199 16.27 48.53 -38.03
N ASP A 200 15.13 49.05 -37.61
CA ASP A 200 13.72 48.74 -37.93
C ASP A 200 13.46 48.16 -39.33
N ILE A 201 12.38 47.37 -39.50
CA ILE A 201 11.44 47.36 -40.66
C ILE A 201 10.70 46.00 -40.88
N LEU A 202 9.37 46.11 -40.81
CA LEU A 202 8.27 45.40 -41.49
C LEU A 202 7.53 44.23 -40.82
N SER A 203 6.28 44.57 -40.52
CA SER A 203 5.12 43.71 -40.47
C SER A 203 4.82 43.05 -41.82
N GLU A 204 4.32 41.82 -41.78
CA GLU A 204 3.34 41.35 -42.74
C GLU A 204 2.40 40.33 -42.09
N LYS A 205 1.11 40.67 -42.09
CA LYS A 205 -0.01 39.77 -41.81
C LYS A 205 -0.19 38.86 -43.01
N SER A 206 -0.31 37.56 -42.76
CA SER A 206 -0.94 36.61 -43.69
C SER A 206 -2.15 36.00 -42.98
N GLU A 207 -3.34 36.35 -43.47
CA GLU A 207 -4.59 35.65 -43.14
C GLU A 207 -4.82 34.49 -44.11
N SER A 208 -5.33 33.41 -43.53
CA SER A 208 -6.37 32.50 -44.03
C SER A 208 -5.92 31.04 -44.16
N LEU A 209 -6.59 30.15 -43.43
CA LEU A 209 -7.62 29.26 -43.99
C LEU A 209 -8.10 28.27 -42.92
N THR A 210 -9.42 28.16 -42.87
CA THR A 210 -10.23 27.26 -42.06
C THR A 210 -9.80 25.79 -42.13
N SER A 211 -9.57 25.15 -40.99
CA SER A 211 -9.79 23.71 -40.83
C SER A 211 -10.07 23.32 -39.37
N ASN A 212 -11.04 22.42 -39.21
CA ASN A 212 -11.66 21.80 -38.04
C ASN A 212 -10.88 21.73 -36.71
N PRO A 213 -11.57 21.84 -35.54
CA PRO A 213 -10.95 21.61 -34.24
C PRO A 213 -10.87 20.11 -33.96
N VAL A 214 -9.84 19.46 -34.49
CA VAL A 214 -9.41 18.15 -34.00
C VAL A 214 -8.28 18.37 -33.00
N VAL A 215 -8.64 18.15 -31.74
CA VAL A 215 -7.79 17.94 -30.56
C VAL A 215 -6.32 17.65 -30.91
N SER A 216 -5.44 18.61 -30.65
CA SER A 216 -4.00 18.36 -30.47
C SER A 216 -3.58 18.92 -29.12
N ASP A 217 -4.00 18.22 -28.08
CA ASP A 217 -3.41 18.34 -26.74
C ASP A 217 -2.02 17.68 -26.82
N ILE A 218 -1.07 18.36 -27.48
CA ILE A 218 0.34 17.94 -27.51
C ILE A 218 0.78 17.90 -26.05
N MET A 219 1.22 16.72 -25.60
CA MET A 219 1.71 16.50 -24.25
C MET A 219 2.89 17.44 -23.98
N LYS A 220 2.65 18.56 -23.28
CA LYS A 220 3.74 19.39 -22.75
C LYS A 220 4.51 18.56 -21.73
N GLU A 221 5.76 18.24 -22.05
CA GLU A 221 6.67 17.51 -21.19
C GLU A 221 7.19 18.41 -20.05
N TYR A 222 7.60 17.78 -18.96
CA TYR A 222 8.25 18.47 -17.85
C TYR A 222 9.71 18.77 -18.23
N HIS A 223 10.14 20.02 -18.06
CA HIS A 223 11.50 20.46 -18.37
C HIS A 223 12.26 21.00 -17.15
N GLY A 224 11.80 20.67 -15.94
CA GLY A 224 12.51 21.05 -14.71
C GLY A 224 13.57 20.02 -14.30
N PRO A 225 14.28 20.27 -13.18
CA PRO A 225 15.28 19.34 -12.67
C PRO A 225 14.64 17.98 -12.28
N PRO A 226 15.42 16.89 -12.27
CA PRO A 226 14.98 15.61 -11.73
C PRO A 226 14.30 15.76 -10.36
N VAL A 227 13.17 15.08 -10.17
CA VAL A 227 12.31 15.29 -8.98
C VAL A 227 12.75 14.38 -7.84
N LEU A 228 13.02 13.12 -8.14
CA LEU A 228 13.54 12.11 -7.22
C LEU A 228 14.93 11.62 -7.64
N PHE A 229 15.14 11.46 -8.95
CA PHE A 229 16.41 10.95 -9.47
C PHE A 229 17.55 11.95 -9.18
N GLY A 230 18.66 11.47 -8.61
CA GLY A 230 19.77 12.33 -8.17
C GLY A 230 19.53 13.09 -6.86
N VAL A 231 18.35 13.01 -6.24
CA VAL A 231 18.13 13.55 -4.87
C VAL A 231 18.16 12.43 -3.82
N VAL A 232 17.68 11.25 -4.22
CA VAL A 232 17.85 9.99 -3.47
C VAL A 232 19.29 9.52 -3.61
N LYS A 233 19.99 9.31 -2.49
CA LYS A 233 21.39 8.87 -2.51
C LYS A 233 21.47 7.37 -2.81
N ASP A 234 22.59 6.93 -3.36
CA ASP A 234 22.82 5.51 -3.65
C ASP A 234 22.68 4.65 -2.39
N GLY A 235 21.91 3.56 -2.51
CA GLY A 235 21.65 2.63 -1.40
C GLY A 235 20.59 3.10 -0.40
N GLU A 236 20.01 4.30 -0.54
CA GLU A 236 18.89 4.71 0.30
C GLU A 236 17.58 4.02 -0.11
N SER A 237 16.85 3.56 0.90
CA SER A 237 15.49 3.06 0.76
C SER A 237 14.53 3.80 1.69
N PHE A 238 13.27 3.86 1.27
CA PHE A 238 12.18 4.55 1.95
C PHE A 238 10.90 3.72 1.92
N ASP A 239 10.07 3.87 2.94
CA ASP A 239 8.75 3.25 2.99
C ASP A 239 7.77 3.93 2.04
N PHE A 240 7.92 5.24 1.86
CA PHE A 240 7.11 5.96 0.91
C PHE A 240 7.77 7.26 0.44
N CYS A 241 7.39 7.74 -0.73
CA CYS A 241 7.46 9.16 -1.05
C CYS A 241 6.06 9.77 -1.10
N MET A 242 5.98 11.07 -0.84
CA MET A 242 4.77 11.86 -0.95
C MET A 242 5.04 13.21 -1.60
N CYS A 243 4.02 13.76 -2.26
CA CYS A 243 4.12 15.02 -2.96
C CYS A 243 2.79 15.76 -2.96
N ASN A 244 2.83 17.07 -2.74
CA ASN A 244 1.75 17.99 -3.09
C ASN A 244 2.25 18.86 -4.25
N PRO A 245 2.02 18.44 -5.51
CA PRO A 245 2.67 19.05 -6.65
C PRO A 245 2.15 20.47 -6.93
N PRO A 246 2.93 21.30 -7.65
CA PRO A 246 2.42 22.54 -8.22
C PRO A 246 1.21 22.24 -9.12
N PHE A 247 0.07 22.84 -8.82
CA PHE A 247 -1.22 22.47 -9.41
C PHE A 247 -1.55 23.17 -10.73
N PHE A 248 -0.85 24.26 -11.03
CA PHE A 248 -1.26 25.19 -12.08
C PHE A 248 -0.25 25.25 -13.23
N GLU A 249 -0.72 25.53 -14.44
CA GLU A 249 0.15 25.82 -15.58
C GLU A 249 0.65 27.27 -15.56
N SER A 250 -0.08 28.17 -14.89
CA SER A 250 0.28 29.59 -14.76
C SER A 250 -0.24 30.20 -13.45
N MET A 251 0.36 31.31 -13.03
CA MET A 251 -0.10 32.05 -11.84
C MET A 251 -1.48 32.70 -12.06
N GLU A 252 -1.83 33.01 -13.31
CA GLU A 252 -3.17 33.50 -13.66
C GLU A 252 -4.24 32.47 -13.32
N GLU A 253 -3.97 31.19 -13.63
CA GLU A 253 -4.85 30.09 -13.29
C GLU A 253 -4.96 29.88 -11.77
N ALA A 254 -3.86 30.05 -11.04
CA ALA A 254 -3.83 29.97 -9.58
C ALA A 254 -4.70 31.06 -8.92
N GLY A 255 -4.80 32.24 -9.53
CA GLY A 255 -5.58 33.38 -9.04
C GLY A 255 -7.10 33.29 -9.24
N LEU A 256 -7.61 32.28 -9.94
CA LEU A 256 -9.03 32.21 -10.34
C LEU A 256 -10.01 31.87 -9.22
N ASN A 257 -9.55 31.50 -8.01
CA ASN A 257 -10.44 31.19 -6.89
C ASN A 257 -10.54 32.36 -5.90
N PRO A 258 -11.57 33.23 -5.99
CA PRO A 258 -11.68 34.41 -5.15
C PRO A 258 -12.09 34.10 -3.69
N LYS A 259 -12.34 32.83 -3.35
CA LYS A 259 -12.87 32.43 -2.03
C LYS A 259 -11.79 32.00 -1.04
N THR A 260 -10.53 32.04 -1.44
CA THR A 260 -9.39 31.59 -0.63
C THR A 260 -8.18 32.46 -0.90
N SER A 261 -7.36 32.74 0.12
CA SER A 261 -6.06 33.38 -0.07
C SER A 261 -5.18 32.47 -0.92
N CYS A 262 -4.80 32.93 -2.12
CA CYS A 262 -3.82 32.23 -2.96
C CYS A 262 -2.42 32.71 -2.55
N GLY A 263 -1.96 32.27 -1.38
CA GLY A 263 -0.55 32.35 -1.00
C GLY A 263 0.24 31.24 -1.69
N GLY A 264 1.52 31.48 -2.00
CA GLY A 264 2.39 30.53 -2.68
C GLY A 264 3.28 31.22 -3.72
N THR A 265 4.55 30.83 -3.74
CA THR A 265 5.49 31.29 -4.77
C THR A 265 5.17 30.62 -6.11
N ALA A 266 5.65 31.21 -7.21
CA ALA A 266 5.46 30.62 -8.54
C ALA A 266 6.03 29.19 -8.61
N GLN A 267 7.14 28.93 -7.91
CA GLN A 267 7.79 27.62 -7.85
C GLN A 267 7.00 26.59 -7.04
N GLU A 268 6.19 27.01 -6.06
CA GLU A 268 5.29 26.11 -5.30
C GLU A 268 3.98 25.82 -6.04
N MET A 269 3.53 26.76 -6.88
CA MET A 269 2.18 26.76 -7.43
C MET A 269 2.12 26.35 -8.89
N VAL A 270 3.18 26.63 -9.66
CA VAL A 270 3.19 26.53 -11.13
C VAL A 270 4.29 25.62 -11.61
N CYS A 271 3.96 24.84 -12.64
CA CYS A 271 4.91 24.04 -13.38
C CYS A 271 4.51 24.02 -14.87
N PRO A 272 5.47 24.09 -15.82
CA PRO A 272 5.18 23.80 -17.22
C PRO A 272 4.47 22.45 -17.38
N GLY A 273 3.32 22.43 -18.07
CA GLY A 273 2.47 21.24 -18.20
C GLY A 273 1.67 20.86 -16.94
N GLY A 274 1.72 21.70 -15.90
CA GLY A 274 0.94 21.62 -14.67
C GLY A 274 1.20 20.36 -13.83
N GLU A 275 0.24 20.04 -12.96
CA GLU A 275 0.34 18.84 -12.10
C GLU A 275 0.50 17.54 -12.92
N ARG A 276 -0.05 17.50 -14.14
CA ARG A 276 -0.01 16.31 -15.00
C ARG A 276 1.43 16.01 -15.41
N ALA A 277 2.17 17.02 -15.88
CA ALA A 277 3.56 16.86 -16.29
C ALA A 277 4.45 16.56 -15.09
N PHE A 278 4.27 17.26 -13.97
CA PHE A 278 5.05 17.05 -12.75
C PHE A 278 4.92 15.61 -12.21
N ILE A 279 3.68 15.11 -12.06
CA ILE A 279 3.46 13.74 -11.59
C ILE A 279 3.94 12.72 -12.63
N SER A 280 3.81 13.02 -13.93
CA SER A 280 4.37 12.17 -14.97
C SER A 280 5.87 12.01 -14.83
N GLN A 281 6.60 13.06 -14.45
CA GLN A 281 8.04 12.98 -14.16
C GLN A 281 8.33 12.09 -12.95
N ILE A 282 7.56 12.21 -11.85
CA ILE A 282 7.69 11.31 -10.70
C ILE A 282 7.49 9.84 -11.12
N ILE A 283 6.56 9.58 -12.04
CA ILE A 283 6.34 8.25 -12.60
C ILE A 283 7.58 7.77 -13.36
N GLU A 284 8.18 8.59 -14.22
CA GLU A 284 9.41 8.21 -14.93
C GLU A 284 10.59 7.96 -13.98
N ASP A 285 10.81 8.83 -12.99
CA ASP A 285 11.85 8.64 -11.97
C ASP A 285 11.62 7.33 -11.19
N SER A 286 10.37 6.98 -10.91
CA SER A 286 10.01 5.74 -10.21
C SER A 286 10.31 4.47 -11.00
N VAL A 287 10.36 4.53 -12.34
CA VAL A 287 10.78 3.40 -13.19
C VAL A 287 12.26 3.09 -13.02
N ILE A 288 13.07 4.12 -12.74
CA ILE A 288 14.51 3.99 -12.48
C ILE A 288 14.73 3.50 -11.05
N LEU A 289 14.09 4.17 -10.08
CA LEU A 289 14.28 3.92 -8.64
C LEU A 289 13.60 2.64 -8.15
N LYS A 290 12.54 2.17 -8.83
CA LYS A 290 11.81 0.92 -8.55
C LYS A 290 11.56 0.70 -7.07
N GLN A 291 12.25 -0.26 -6.44
CA GLN A 291 12.04 -0.66 -5.05
C GLN A 291 12.80 0.18 -4.02
N SER A 292 13.51 1.25 -4.42
CA SER A 292 14.03 2.25 -3.46
C SER A 292 12.90 2.90 -2.65
N PHE A 293 11.68 2.94 -3.18
CA PHE A 293 10.48 3.26 -2.43
C PHE A 293 9.52 2.08 -2.42
N ARG A 294 8.98 1.72 -1.24
CA ARG A 294 7.90 0.73 -1.17
C ARG A 294 6.61 1.28 -1.77
N TRP A 295 6.28 2.54 -1.48
CA TRP A 295 5.17 3.27 -2.08
C TRP A 295 5.62 4.59 -2.69
N TYR A 296 5.26 4.83 -3.94
CA TYR A 296 5.26 6.17 -4.50
C TYR A 296 3.87 6.76 -4.37
N THR A 297 3.76 8.01 -3.93
CA THR A 297 2.45 8.67 -3.80
C THR A 297 2.49 10.13 -4.23
N SER A 298 1.37 10.64 -4.76
CA SER A 298 1.16 12.07 -4.98
C SER A 298 -0.29 12.46 -4.72
N MET A 299 -0.49 13.67 -4.18
CA MET A 299 -1.78 14.35 -4.19
C MET A 299 -2.06 14.88 -5.60
N ILE A 300 -3.34 14.88 -5.98
CA ILE A 300 -3.87 15.36 -7.26
C ILE A 300 -4.93 16.42 -6.98
N GLY A 301 -4.77 17.56 -7.66
CA GLY A 301 -5.64 18.73 -7.58
C GLY A 301 -6.89 18.61 -8.43
N ARG A 302 -6.76 18.02 -9.63
CA ARG A 302 -7.87 17.88 -10.59
C ARG A 302 -8.20 16.42 -10.89
N LYS A 303 -9.47 16.06 -10.72
CA LYS A 303 -9.98 14.70 -10.98
C LYS A 303 -9.72 14.22 -12.42
N SER A 304 -9.72 15.13 -13.39
CA SER A 304 -9.45 14.82 -14.81
C SER A 304 -8.06 14.20 -15.01
N ASN A 305 -7.07 14.63 -14.22
CA ASN A 305 -5.70 14.14 -14.34
C ASN A 305 -5.54 12.70 -13.82
N LEU A 306 -6.39 12.27 -12.88
CA LEU A 306 -6.31 10.92 -12.31
C LEU A 306 -6.42 9.83 -13.38
N LYS A 307 -7.34 9.96 -14.33
CA LYS A 307 -7.52 8.94 -15.39
C LYS A 307 -6.30 8.82 -16.29
N VAL A 308 -5.67 9.96 -16.62
CA VAL A 308 -4.49 10.03 -17.48
C VAL A 308 -3.28 9.42 -16.77
N LEU A 309 -3.03 9.83 -15.53
CA LEU A 309 -1.89 9.35 -14.74
C LEU A 309 -1.98 7.85 -14.44
N VAL A 310 -3.19 7.34 -14.16
CA VAL A 310 -3.42 5.89 -14.00
C VAL A 310 -3.19 5.13 -15.32
N SER A 311 -3.41 5.75 -16.49
CA SER A 311 -3.03 5.14 -17.77
C SER A 311 -1.52 5.06 -17.92
N LYS A 312 -0.83 6.18 -17.67
CA LYS A 312 0.63 6.24 -17.74
C LYS A 312 1.31 5.22 -16.81
N LEU A 313 0.80 5.03 -15.59
CA LEU A 313 1.28 3.99 -14.69
C LEU A 313 1.19 2.58 -15.30
N ARG A 314 0.09 2.26 -16.00
CA ARG A 314 -0.04 0.96 -16.70
C ARG A 314 0.94 0.84 -17.86
N GLU A 315 1.15 1.92 -18.60
CA GLU A 315 2.08 1.97 -19.74
C GLU A 315 3.52 1.69 -19.30
N VAL A 316 3.95 2.22 -18.15
CA VAL A 316 5.28 1.94 -17.57
C VAL A 316 5.36 0.62 -16.79
N GLY A 317 4.33 -0.23 -16.87
CA GLY A 317 4.34 -1.58 -16.29
C GLY A 317 4.06 -1.69 -14.79
N VAL A 318 3.56 -0.63 -14.15
CA VAL A 318 3.14 -0.69 -12.75
C VAL A 318 1.88 -1.55 -12.62
N THR A 319 1.94 -2.54 -11.73
CA THR A 319 0.82 -3.48 -11.50
C THR A 319 -0.02 -3.15 -10.28
N ILE A 320 0.50 -2.37 -9.33
CA ILE A 320 -0.20 -1.96 -8.12
C ILE A 320 -0.45 -0.46 -8.18
N VAL A 321 -1.73 -0.10 -8.27
CA VAL A 321 -2.20 1.29 -8.22
C VAL A 321 -3.34 1.40 -7.22
N LYS A 322 -3.29 2.42 -6.37
CA LYS A 322 -4.33 2.77 -5.41
C LYS A 322 -4.68 4.24 -5.52
N THR A 323 -5.95 4.54 -5.30
CA THR A 323 -6.47 5.90 -5.35
C THR A 323 -7.39 6.14 -4.17
N THR A 324 -7.44 7.37 -3.68
CA THR A 324 -8.40 7.80 -2.67
C THR A 324 -8.91 9.21 -2.98
N GLU A 325 -9.91 9.66 -2.21
CA GLU A 325 -10.42 11.03 -2.24
C GLU A 325 -10.25 11.65 -0.84
N PHE A 326 -9.60 12.81 -0.79
CA PHE A 326 -9.49 13.63 0.41
C PHE A 326 -10.54 14.72 0.36
N VAL A 327 -11.44 14.74 1.35
CA VAL A 327 -12.52 15.74 1.42
C VAL A 327 -12.35 16.58 2.67
N GLN A 328 -12.29 17.90 2.49
CA GLN A 328 -12.35 18.89 3.56
C GLN A 328 -13.33 20.00 3.15
N GLY A 329 -14.52 19.99 3.74
CA GLY A 329 -15.56 20.95 3.40
C GLY A 329 -15.96 20.86 1.92
N LYS A 330 -15.70 21.93 1.16
CA LYS A 330 -15.99 21.98 -0.30
C LYS A 330 -14.81 21.55 -1.17
N THR A 331 -13.63 21.42 -0.57
CA THR A 331 -12.40 21.11 -1.29
C THR A 331 -12.23 19.60 -1.34
N CYS A 332 -12.26 19.05 -2.55
CA CYS A 332 -11.84 17.68 -2.82
C CYS A 332 -10.45 17.66 -3.44
N ARG A 333 -9.64 16.69 -3.02
CA ARG A 333 -8.37 16.31 -3.64
C ARG A 333 -8.37 14.80 -3.82
N TRP A 334 -7.47 14.28 -4.63
CA TRP A 334 -7.33 12.84 -4.84
C TRP A 334 -5.92 12.40 -4.46
N GLY A 335 -5.79 11.19 -3.92
CA GLY A 335 -4.50 10.55 -3.73
C GLY A 335 -4.28 9.53 -4.84
N LEU A 336 -3.06 9.47 -5.37
CA LEU A 336 -2.58 8.42 -6.26
C LEU A 336 -1.36 7.76 -5.63
N ALA A 337 -1.36 6.44 -5.55
CA ALA A 337 -0.28 5.65 -5.00
C ALA A 337 0.04 4.47 -5.91
N TRP A 338 1.32 4.15 -6.05
CA TRP A 338 1.78 3.02 -6.83
C TRP A 338 3.01 2.36 -6.24
N SER A 339 3.27 1.13 -6.67
CA SER A 339 4.43 0.36 -6.21
C SER A 339 5.00 -0.53 -7.32
N PHE A 340 6.33 -0.63 -7.36
CA PHE A 340 7.08 -1.65 -8.10
C PHE A 340 7.44 -2.85 -7.23
N THR A 341 7.07 -2.82 -5.95
CA THR A 341 7.15 -4.00 -5.09
C THR A 341 6.17 -5.02 -5.66
N PRO A 342 6.58 -6.27 -5.92
CA PRO A 342 5.66 -7.30 -6.33
C PRO A 342 4.50 -7.34 -5.33
N PRO A 343 3.25 -7.46 -5.80
CA PRO A 343 2.14 -7.66 -4.87
C PRO A 343 2.52 -8.85 -4.01
N LEU A 344 2.13 -8.81 -2.74
CA LEU A 344 2.08 -10.06 -1.99
C LEU A 344 1.32 -11.00 -2.89
N LYS A 345 2.01 -12.03 -3.41
CA LYS A 345 1.29 -13.21 -3.84
C LYS A 345 0.44 -13.47 -2.61
N LYS A 346 -0.88 -13.45 -2.77
CA LYS A 346 -1.66 -14.44 -2.05
C LYS A 346 -1.08 -15.76 -2.55
N MET A 347 0.06 -16.14 -1.97
CA MET A 347 0.07 -17.41 -1.30
C MET A 347 -1.26 -17.38 -0.56
N ILE A 348 -2.23 -18.08 -1.16
CA ILE A 348 -2.82 -19.15 -0.41
C ILE A 348 -1.62 -19.77 0.31
N VAL A 349 -1.33 -19.27 1.51
CA VAL A 349 -0.56 -19.99 2.48
C VAL A 349 -1.51 -21.13 2.77
N SER A 350 -1.49 -22.13 1.88
CA SER A 350 -1.27 -23.45 2.37
C SER A 350 -0.14 -23.31 3.36
N HIS A 351 -0.51 -23.32 4.64
CA HIS A 351 0.44 -23.48 5.72
C HIS A 351 1.51 -24.45 5.24
N LEU A 352 2.70 -23.88 5.03
CA LEU A 352 4.00 -24.49 5.17
C LEU A 352 4.51 -23.98 6.55
N VAL A 353 3.90 -24.25 7.72
CA VAL A 353 4.00 -25.54 8.42
C VAL A 353 3.97 -26.63 7.40
N GLU A 354 4.96 -27.48 7.26
CA GLU A 354 4.80 -28.75 6.54
C GLU A 354 3.64 -29.57 7.15
N LYS A 355 2.39 -29.07 7.08
CA LYS A 355 1.15 -29.80 7.14
C LYS A 355 1.11 -30.40 5.76
N ARG A 356 1.77 -31.55 5.65
CA ARG A 356 1.60 -32.52 4.56
C ARG A 356 0.12 -32.46 4.14
N LYS A 357 -0.14 -31.87 2.97
CA LYS A 357 -1.50 -31.71 2.47
C LYS A 357 -1.98 -33.08 2.02
N PHE A 358 -2.89 -33.65 2.78
CA PHE A 358 -3.57 -34.89 2.42
C PHE A 358 -4.77 -34.55 1.53
N SER A 359 -4.50 -34.31 0.24
CA SER A 359 -5.53 -34.08 -0.76
C SER A 359 -5.11 -34.63 -2.12
N PHE A 360 -6.04 -35.24 -2.84
CA PHE A 360 -5.82 -35.75 -4.20
C PHE A 360 -7.04 -35.48 -5.10
N MET A 361 -6.79 -35.54 -6.41
CA MET A 361 -7.80 -35.36 -7.44
C MET A 361 -8.25 -36.72 -7.98
N LEU A 362 -9.55 -37.00 -7.93
CA LEU A 362 -10.19 -38.09 -8.66
C LEU A 362 -10.57 -37.59 -10.05
N GLU A 363 -9.62 -37.69 -10.97
CA GLU A 363 -9.78 -37.31 -12.38
C GLU A 363 -10.36 -38.47 -13.19
N GLY A 364 -11.20 -38.15 -14.18
CA GLY A 364 -11.80 -39.18 -15.05
C GLY A 364 -12.89 -40.00 -14.36
N LEU A 365 -13.64 -39.37 -13.44
CA LEU A 365 -14.79 -39.95 -12.77
C LEU A 365 -15.78 -40.48 -13.82
N GLN A 366 -16.14 -41.77 -13.72
CA GLN A 366 -17.12 -42.35 -14.64
C GLN A 366 -18.47 -41.63 -14.47
N ARG A 367 -19.18 -41.39 -15.59
CA ARG A 367 -20.38 -40.53 -15.62
C ARG A 367 -21.50 -40.98 -14.69
N GLN A 368 -21.55 -42.25 -14.28
CA GLN A 368 -22.56 -42.75 -13.34
C GLN A 368 -22.27 -42.39 -11.87
N PHE A 369 -21.07 -41.92 -11.53
CA PHE A 369 -20.69 -41.61 -10.16
C PHE A 369 -20.70 -40.11 -9.89
N SER A 370 -20.96 -39.76 -8.63
CA SER A 370 -21.05 -38.38 -8.15
C SER A 370 -20.31 -38.23 -6.83
N ALA A 371 -20.16 -37.00 -6.34
CA ALA A 371 -19.54 -36.72 -5.05
C ALA A 371 -20.17 -37.50 -3.88
N ILE A 372 -21.48 -37.80 -3.95
CA ILE A 372 -22.19 -38.61 -2.94
C ILE A 372 -21.69 -40.06 -2.93
N HIS A 373 -21.41 -40.64 -4.10
CA HIS A 373 -20.89 -42.01 -4.21
C HIS A 373 -19.48 -42.11 -3.62
N VAL A 374 -18.63 -41.13 -3.93
CA VAL A 374 -17.28 -41.03 -3.37
C VAL A 374 -17.34 -40.82 -1.85
N LEU A 375 -18.23 -39.96 -1.36
CA LEU A 375 -18.41 -39.74 0.08
C LEU A 375 -18.80 -41.02 0.83
N LYS A 376 -19.68 -41.84 0.24
CA LYS A 376 -20.08 -43.14 0.79
C LYS A 376 -18.94 -44.15 0.79
N SER A 377 -18.14 -44.21 -0.28
CA SER A 377 -16.98 -45.11 -0.33
C SER A 377 -15.89 -44.70 0.68
N VAL A 378 -15.67 -43.40 0.90
CA VAL A 378 -14.82 -42.90 1.99
C VAL A 378 -15.30 -43.41 3.36
N GLU A 379 -16.60 -43.31 3.64
CA GLU A 379 -17.18 -43.82 4.89
C GLU A 379 -17.03 -45.36 5.01
N SER A 380 -17.27 -46.10 3.92
CA SER A 380 -17.09 -47.57 3.87
C SER A 380 -15.64 -48.00 4.09
N PHE A 381 -14.67 -47.28 3.52
CA PHE A 381 -13.25 -47.56 3.68
C PHE A 381 -12.83 -47.55 5.16
N PHE A 382 -13.26 -46.52 5.91
CA PHE A 382 -12.89 -46.39 7.33
C PHE A 382 -13.70 -47.30 8.24
N THR A 383 -14.99 -47.48 7.99
CA THR A 383 -15.83 -48.39 8.78
C THR A 383 -15.41 -49.86 8.61
N ALA A 384 -14.91 -50.26 7.43
CA ALA A 384 -14.37 -51.61 7.21
C ALA A 384 -13.16 -51.94 8.10
N ALA A 385 -12.42 -50.93 8.55
CA ALA A 385 -11.30 -51.08 9.49
C ALA A 385 -11.69 -50.86 10.96
N GLY A 386 -12.99 -50.77 11.26
CA GLY A 386 -13.51 -50.58 12.62
C GLY A 386 -13.54 -49.13 13.12
N ALA A 387 -13.16 -48.14 12.29
CA ALA A 387 -13.21 -46.74 12.68
C ALA A 387 -14.67 -46.21 12.75
N SER A 388 -14.93 -45.31 13.70
CA SER A 388 -16.23 -44.63 13.79
C SER A 388 -16.29 -43.49 12.78
N CYS A 389 -17.36 -43.47 11.97
CA CYS A 389 -17.57 -42.45 10.95
C CYS A 389 -18.91 -41.74 11.14
N LYS A 390 -18.95 -40.44 10.86
CA LYS A 390 -20.17 -39.64 10.80
C LYS A 390 -20.18 -38.84 9.50
N SER A 391 -21.03 -39.24 8.55
CA SER A 391 -21.17 -38.53 7.29
C SER A 391 -22.22 -37.40 7.36
N ASN A 392 -21.90 -36.27 6.75
CA ASN A 392 -22.80 -35.15 6.50
C ASN A 392 -22.90 -34.94 4.99
N THR A 393 -24.00 -35.39 4.42
CA THR A 393 -24.27 -35.33 2.97
C THR A 393 -24.56 -33.91 2.47
N LEU A 394 -25.01 -32.99 3.34
CA LEU A 394 -25.25 -31.59 2.97
C LEU A 394 -23.93 -30.81 2.82
N SER A 395 -22.94 -31.12 3.64
CA SER A 395 -21.61 -30.49 3.59
C SER A 395 -20.56 -31.31 2.83
N PHE A 396 -20.90 -32.53 2.37
CA PHE A 396 -19.97 -33.49 1.75
C PHE A 396 -18.74 -33.79 2.61
N ILE A 397 -18.94 -34.04 3.90
CA ILE A 397 -17.89 -34.32 4.88
C ILE A 397 -18.14 -35.66 5.58
N VAL A 398 -17.09 -36.44 5.82
CA VAL A 398 -17.08 -37.60 6.72
C VAL A 398 -16.11 -37.31 7.86
N ASP A 399 -16.62 -37.23 9.09
CA ASP A 399 -15.79 -37.15 10.29
C ASP A 399 -15.40 -38.58 10.71
N VAL A 400 -14.11 -38.83 10.96
CA VAL A 400 -13.55 -40.14 11.27
C VAL A 400 -12.83 -40.10 12.62
N THR A 401 -13.08 -41.11 13.45
CA THR A 401 -12.40 -41.34 14.72
C THR A 401 -11.85 -42.77 14.75
N ALA A 402 -10.52 -42.91 14.82
CA ALA A 402 -9.83 -44.20 14.78
C ALA A 402 -8.87 -44.36 15.98
N SER A 403 -8.82 -45.54 16.60
CA SER A 403 -7.79 -45.87 17.60
C SER A 403 -6.52 -46.37 16.89
N LYS A 404 -5.42 -46.59 17.63
CA LYS A 404 -4.17 -47.12 17.08
C LYS A 404 -4.38 -48.49 16.41
N GLU A 405 -5.23 -49.34 16.97
CA GLU A 405 -5.56 -50.65 16.41
C GLU A 405 -6.30 -50.52 15.07
N HIS A 406 -7.23 -49.56 14.96
CA HIS A 406 -7.94 -49.28 13.70
C HIS A 406 -6.97 -48.76 12.63
N VAL A 407 -6.02 -47.88 13.01
CA VAL A 407 -5.00 -47.36 12.10
C VAL A 407 -4.12 -48.49 11.56
N GLU A 408 -3.67 -49.41 12.41
CA GLU A 408 -2.90 -50.58 11.96
C GLU A 408 -3.71 -51.48 11.03
N ALA A 409 -5.01 -51.69 11.30
CA ALA A 409 -5.89 -52.49 10.46
C ALA A 409 -6.04 -51.88 9.06
N ILE A 410 -6.19 -50.55 8.95
CA ILE A 410 -6.20 -49.83 7.67
C ILE A 410 -4.89 -50.13 6.93
N LEU A 411 -3.75 -49.90 7.59
CA LEU A 411 -2.43 -50.02 6.95
C LEU A 411 -2.11 -51.45 6.48
N LYS A 412 -2.63 -52.48 7.17
CA LYS A 412 -2.44 -53.91 6.84
C LYS A 412 -3.39 -54.41 5.73
N SER A 413 -4.41 -53.66 5.34
CA SER A 413 -5.49 -54.13 4.46
C SER A 413 -5.16 -54.21 2.95
N VAL A 414 -3.90 -53.99 2.54
CA VAL A 414 -3.47 -54.07 1.12
C VAL A 414 -2.37 -55.15 0.93
N PRO A 415 -2.45 -56.02 -0.10
CA PRO A 415 -1.43 -57.04 -0.36
C PRO A 415 -0.09 -56.39 -0.70
N GLN A 416 0.95 -56.66 0.10
CA GLN A 416 2.33 -56.37 -0.28
C GLN A 416 2.70 -57.20 -1.51
N LYS A 417 3.07 -56.54 -2.61
CA LYS A 417 3.94 -57.16 -3.61
C LYS A 417 5.31 -57.34 -2.95
N ILE A 418 5.62 -58.57 -2.59
CA ILE A 418 6.97 -58.97 -2.19
C ILE A 418 7.76 -59.17 -3.48
N ASP A 419 8.76 -58.33 -3.69
CA ASP A 419 9.92 -58.64 -4.53
C ASP A 419 11.08 -58.92 -3.56
N GLU A 420 11.72 -60.07 -3.74
CA GLU A 420 12.73 -60.62 -2.85
C GLU A 420 14.08 -59.91 -3.06
N SER A 421 14.74 -59.45 -1.97
CA SER A 421 16.16 -59.74 -1.74
C SER A 421 16.69 -59.16 -0.41
N VAL A 422 16.97 -60.09 0.52
CA VAL A 422 18.18 -60.24 1.37
C VAL A 422 18.66 -59.02 2.21
N ASN A 423 18.33 -58.98 3.51
CA ASN A 423 19.15 -59.35 4.71
C ASN A 423 20.19 -58.26 5.12
N CYS A 424 20.32 -57.76 6.36
CA CYS A 424 20.67 -58.46 7.61
C CYS A 424 20.42 -57.63 8.91
N HIS A 425 19.93 -58.31 9.95
CA HIS A 425 20.20 -58.25 11.41
C HIS A 425 20.61 -56.96 12.16
N PHE A 426 19.89 -56.65 13.27
CA PHE A 426 20.35 -56.91 14.65
C PHE A 426 19.18 -56.92 15.66
N MET A 427 19.26 -57.81 16.67
CA MET A 427 18.20 -58.20 17.62
C MET A 427 18.27 -57.49 18.99
N SER A 428 17.08 -57.41 19.65
CA SER A 428 16.69 -57.60 21.07
C SER A 428 17.53 -56.94 22.20
N GLU A 429 17.08 -56.64 23.43
CA GLU A 429 15.99 -57.02 24.35
C GLU A 429 16.24 -56.13 25.63
N THR A 430 15.31 -55.62 26.45
CA THR A 430 14.62 -56.29 27.58
C THR A 430 13.88 -55.27 28.49
N SER A 431 12.75 -55.74 29.05
CA SER A 431 12.02 -55.49 30.33
C SER A 431 12.58 -54.53 31.42
N ASN A 432 11.88 -53.95 32.42
CA ASN A 432 10.62 -54.24 33.13
C ASN A 432 10.34 -53.11 34.19
N GLY A 433 9.08 -52.90 34.63
CA GLY A 433 8.78 -52.53 36.05
C GLY A 433 8.07 -51.20 36.43
N SER A 434 6.73 -51.20 36.38
CA SER A 434 5.70 -50.59 37.29
C SER A 434 6.02 -49.41 38.25
N SER A 435 5.26 -48.31 38.20
CA SER A 435 4.12 -48.07 39.14
C SER A 435 3.40 -46.70 38.97
N ARG A 436 2.06 -46.76 39.10
CA ARG A 436 1.08 -45.75 39.62
C ARG A 436 0.65 -44.54 38.75
N LEU A 437 -0.59 -44.68 38.27
CA LEU A 437 -1.67 -43.68 38.18
C LEU A 437 -1.35 -42.32 37.55
N HIS A 438 -1.39 -42.29 36.22
CA HIS A 438 -2.13 -41.28 35.49
C HIS A 438 -2.97 -42.00 34.41
N THR A 439 -4.27 -41.74 34.39
CA THR A 439 -5.19 -42.14 33.31
C THR A 439 -4.60 -41.76 31.95
N PRO A 440 -4.40 -42.69 31.00
CA PRO A 440 -4.00 -42.32 29.66
C PRO A 440 -5.21 -41.64 29.01
N VAL A 441 -5.04 -40.38 28.64
CA VAL A 441 -5.93 -39.73 27.68
C VAL A 441 -5.88 -40.58 26.41
N ASP A 442 -7.03 -41.09 25.96
CA ASP A 442 -7.17 -41.88 24.74
C ASP A 442 -6.50 -41.17 23.55
N ASP A 443 -5.38 -41.70 23.05
CA ASP A 443 -4.77 -41.31 21.76
C ASP A 443 -5.67 -41.79 20.60
N LYS A 444 -6.78 -41.08 20.36
CA LYS A 444 -7.68 -41.31 19.22
C LYS A 444 -7.34 -40.33 18.10
N LEU A 445 -7.07 -40.88 16.91
CA LEU A 445 -6.85 -40.10 15.70
C LEU A 445 -8.20 -39.59 15.18
N CYS A 446 -8.39 -38.28 15.22
CA CYS A 446 -9.60 -37.60 14.76
C CYS A 446 -9.30 -36.72 13.54
N PHE A 447 -9.99 -36.95 12.44
CA PHE A 447 -9.85 -36.18 11.20
C PHE A 447 -11.16 -36.18 10.42
N HIS A 448 -11.28 -35.28 9.45
CA HIS A 448 -12.41 -35.26 8.53
C HIS A 448 -11.96 -35.35 7.08
N VAL A 449 -12.77 -35.97 6.23
CA VAL A 449 -12.56 -36.08 4.79
C VAL A 449 -13.68 -35.35 4.07
N SER A 450 -13.35 -34.52 3.11
CA SER A 450 -14.28 -33.69 2.35
C SER A 450 -14.16 -33.96 0.86
N VAL A 451 -15.29 -33.98 0.15
CA VAL A 451 -15.36 -34.29 -1.28
C VAL A 451 -16.01 -33.13 -2.03
N PHE A 452 -15.25 -32.46 -2.89
CA PHE A 452 -15.71 -31.28 -3.64
C PHE A 452 -15.59 -31.46 -5.13
N GLN A 453 -16.63 -31.11 -5.89
CA GLN A 453 -16.53 -31.05 -7.33
C GLN A 453 -15.76 -29.79 -7.77
N GLN A 454 -14.66 -29.96 -8.50
CA GLN A 454 -13.87 -28.86 -9.04
C GLN A 454 -14.39 -28.45 -10.42
N ILE A 455 -14.57 -29.45 -11.30
CA ILE A 455 -15.16 -29.33 -12.64
C ILE A 455 -15.96 -30.61 -12.93
N PRO A 456 -16.85 -30.63 -13.95
CA PRO A 456 -17.51 -31.86 -14.38
C PRO A 456 -16.53 -33.02 -14.58
N GLY A 457 -16.77 -34.15 -13.89
CA GLY A 457 -15.92 -35.35 -13.97
C GLY A 457 -14.63 -35.33 -13.14
N THR A 458 -14.42 -34.31 -12.30
CA THR A 458 -13.24 -34.22 -11.42
C THR A 458 -13.62 -33.79 -10.00
N LEU A 459 -13.27 -34.63 -9.03
CA LEU A 459 -13.51 -34.36 -7.60
C LEU A 459 -12.19 -34.17 -6.85
N LEU A 460 -12.14 -33.18 -5.96
CA LEU A 460 -11.09 -33.00 -4.97
C LEU A 460 -11.51 -33.72 -3.69
N VAL A 461 -10.68 -34.66 -3.23
CA VAL A 461 -10.83 -35.32 -1.92
C VAL A 461 -9.78 -34.74 -0.99
N ARG A 462 -10.18 -34.22 0.17
CA ARG A 462 -9.29 -33.54 1.12
C ARG A 462 -9.52 -34.02 2.55
N GLY A 463 -8.45 -34.48 3.19
CA GLY A 463 -8.39 -34.85 4.60
C GLY A 463 -7.78 -33.74 5.45
N SER A 464 -8.33 -33.50 6.64
CA SER A 464 -7.72 -32.59 7.65
C SER A 464 -7.78 -33.21 9.04
N LEU A 465 -6.65 -33.21 9.77
CA LEU A 465 -6.56 -33.64 11.16
C LEU A 465 -7.18 -32.59 12.11
N ASN A 466 -7.81 -33.03 13.20
CA ASN A 466 -8.45 -32.14 14.16
C ASN A 466 -7.50 -31.61 15.26
N HIS A 467 -6.28 -32.16 15.40
CA HIS A 467 -5.27 -31.72 16.38
C HIS A 467 -3.84 -31.65 15.79
N ASP A 468 -3.03 -30.67 16.20
CA ASP A 468 -1.67 -30.43 15.69
C ASP A 468 -0.60 -31.21 16.50
N GLY A 469 -0.71 -32.55 16.54
CA GLY A 469 0.29 -33.44 17.13
C GLY A 469 1.29 -33.96 16.10
N ASN A 470 2.58 -33.59 16.22
CA ASN A 470 3.63 -33.94 15.23
C ASN A 470 3.81 -35.47 15.02
N SER A 471 3.49 -36.33 16.00
CA SER A 471 3.64 -37.79 15.86
C SER A 471 2.53 -38.49 15.06
N GLU A 472 1.36 -37.87 14.89
CA GLU A 472 0.20 -38.49 14.22
C GLU A 472 0.15 -38.24 12.70
N SER A 473 0.95 -37.28 12.22
CA SER A 473 1.01 -36.87 10.80
C SER A 473 1.51 -37.97 9.86
N GLY A 474 2.38 -38.87 10.34
CA GLY A 474 2.93 -39.97 9.55
C GLY A 474 1.90 -41.04 9.19
N ALA A 475 1.14 -41.51 10.19
CA ALA A 475 0.11 -42.53 9.98
C ALA A 475 -1.05 -42.02 9.12
N PHE A 476 -1.46 -40.77 9.31
CA PHE A 476 -2.51 -40.14 8.50
C PHE A 476 -2.12 -40.08 7.01
N SER A 477 -0.83 -39.88 6.70
CA SER A 477 -0.32 -39.92 5.33
C SER A 477 -0.53 -41.24 4.62
N SER A 478 -0.12 -42.33 5.27
CA SER A 478 -0.20 -43.66 4.68
C SER A 478 -1.65 -44.11 4.52
N ILE A 479 -2.51 -43.75 5.48
CA ILE A 479 -3.97 -43.96 5.39
C ILE A 479 -4.56 -43.22 4.19
N PHE A 480 -4.21 -41.94 4.01
CA PHE A 480 -4.80 -41.12 2.95
C PHE A 480 -4.33 -41.54 1.55
N GLN A 481 -3.10 -42.06 1.44
CA GLN A 481 -2.59 -42.65 0.20
C GLN A 481 -3.31 -43.96 -0.16
N GLN A 482 -3.63 -44.80 0.82
CA GLN A 482 -4.42 -46.01 0.56
C GLN A 482 -5.86 -45.67 0.13
N LEU A 483 -6.46 -44.66 0.76
CA LEU A 483 -7.76 -44.14 0.36
C LEU A 483 -7.75 -43.66 -1.10
N GLU A 484 -6.70 -42.94 -1.52
CA GLU A 484 -6.52 -42.50 -2.91
C GLU A 484 -6.56 -43.65 -3.91
N GLU A 485 -5.78 -44.71 -3.66
CA GLU A 485 -5.70 -45.87 -4.55
C GLU A 485 -7.03 -46.63 -4.65
N VAL A 486 -7.73 -46.79 -3.53
CA VAL A 486 -9.06 -47.43 -3.49
C VAL A 486 -10.06 -46.62 -4.32
N LEU A 487 -10.15 -45.30 -4.08
CA LEU A 487 -11.12 -44.45 -4.78
C LEU A 487 -10.80 -44.32 -6.27
N LYS A 488 -9.51 -44.24 -6.66
CA LYS A 488 -9.13 -44.25 -8.08
C LYS A 488 -9.53 -45.55 -8.76
N LYS A 489 -9.29 -46.70 -8.10
CA LYS A 489 -9.65 -48.02 -8.64
C LYS A 489 -11.17 -48.19 -8.78
N GLU A 490 -11.94 -47.65 -7.84
CA GLU A 490 -13.39 -47.77 -7.82
C GLU A 490 -14.09 -46.82 -8.82
N PHE A 491 -13.63 -45.57 -8.92
CA PHE A 491 -14.39 -44.51 -9.60
C PHE A 491 -13.78 -43.97 -10.90
N CYS A 492 -12.49 -44.18 -11.14
CA CYS A 492 -11.78 -43.63 -12.31
C CYS A 492 -11.59 -44.70 -13.39
N ARG A 493 -11.56 -44.27 -14.66
CA ARG A 493 -11.16 -45.16 -15.77
C ARG A 493 -9.66 -45.43 -15.67
N GLN A 494 -9.25 -46.70 -15.65
CA GLN A 494 -7.84 -47.05 -15.85
C GLN A 494 -7.44 -46.56 -17.24
N ARG A 495 -6.39 -45.73 -17.32
CA ARG A 495 -5.77 -45.42 -18.61
C ARG A 495 -5.23 -46.75 -19.16
N PRO A 496 -5.55 -47.15 -20.41
CA PRO A 496 -4.78 -48.19 -21.08
C PRO A 496 -3.32 -47.73 -21.10
N LEU A 497 -2.41 -48.61 -20.67
CA LEU A 497 -0.97 -48.40 -20.70
C LEU A 497 -0.47 -48.11 -22.12
#